data_AF-A0A093XHU0-F1
#
_entry.id   AF-A0A093XHU0-F1
#
_cell.length_a   1.000
_cell.length_b   1.000
_cell.length_c   1.000
_cell.angle_alpha   90.00
_cell.angle_beta   90.00
_cell.angle_gamma   90.00
#
_symmetry.space_group_name_H-M   'P 1'
#
loop_
_entity.id
_entity.type
_entity.pdbx_description
1 polymer ?
#
loop_
_entity_poly.entity_id
_entity_poly.type
_entity_poly.pdbx_seq_one_letter_code
_entity_poly.pdbx_strand_id
1 'polypeptide(L)'
;MQSIGALVGAHSRGALRRCIKPSIRPFSSSYVCHAKAPRAPSTKRQPRPLNAEGRSDRQSQRREWIEALIANPKATIAQFTLAKKAGALNIEPEASVELLRSYCNAVAEPGWEVRFCREHKVDPSTLSMISMVLQKNPARPLRKMGENMAVCAAVLGDLNSIVAVLHKALRNDQLHHPGLLVPMTKLKYYANQGNAEAMVMYGRILDRQKKYAEAAEMFQKVAETPRDGYVDAEIGNALVQQGDLCYRDGKKEEARMSFKKAAIEFDNPEGYYKLAIMMPDEDPLKETYLLKAAASRIRDAAVEVSALYNRAAELHASTEEGRQARLLADQWQKLAAHQTPKPNDIVA
;
A
#
# COMPACT_ATOMS: atom_id res chain seq x y z
N MET A 1 35.35 -30.63 -1.25
CA MET A 1 35.44 -29.18 -1.03
C MET A 1 35.25 -28.48 -2.37
N GLN A 2 34.01 -28.12 -2.70
CA GLN A 2 33.70 -27.38 -3.93
C GLN A 2 33.72 -25.86 -3.62
N SER A 3 34.25 -25.10 -4.57
CA SER A 3 34.58 -23.67 -4.45
C SER A 3 33.34 -22.78 -4.32
N ILE A 4 33.31 -21.97 -3.26
CA ILE A 4 32.34 -20.89 -2.99
C ILE A 4 32.61 -19.64 -3.85
N GLY A 5 33.50 -19.71 -4.84
CA GLY A 5 33.79 -18.62 -5.78
C GLY A 5 32.59 -18.11 -6.60
N ALA A 6 31.44 -18.78 -6.53
CA ALA A 6 30.18 -18.37 -7.18
C ALA A 6 29.36 -17.33 -6.39
N LEU A 7 29.64 -17.11 -5.10
CA LEU A 7 28.86 -16.20 -4.23
C LEU A 7 29.29 -14.73 -4.31
N VAL A 8 30.50 -14.43 -4.80
CA VAL A 8 30.99 -13.04 -4.88
C VAL A 8 31.69 -12.72 -6.22
N GLY A 9 32.07 -13.74 -7.00
CA GLY A 9 32.79 -13.57 -8.26
C GLY A 9 31.88 -13.51 -9.48
N ALA A 10 31.93 -12.41 -10.23
CA ALA A 10 31.37 -12.20 -11.57
C ALA A 10 29.84 -12.01 -11.72
N HIS A 11 28.98 -12.51 -10.82
CA HIS A 11 27.53 -12.33 -10.94
C HIS A 11 26.97 -11.03 -10.34
N SER A 12 27.64 -10.41 -9.37
CA SER A 12 27.18 -9.18 -8.69
C SER A 12 27.17 -7.94 -9.59
N ARG A 13 28.22 -7.73 -10.41
CA ARG A 13 28.29 -6.62 -11.39
C ARG A 13 27.38 -6.83 -12.61
N GLY A 14 27.16 -8.10 -13.00
CA GLY A 14 26.27 -8.47 -14.10
C GLY A 14 24.79 -8.46 -13.73
N ALA A 15 24.45 -8.88 -12.50
CA ALA A 15 23.08 -8.88 -11.98
C ALA A 15 22.55 -7.45 -11.82
N LEU A 16 23.35 -6.52 -11.28
CA LEU A 16 22.96 -5.10 -11.21
C LEU A 16 22.66 -4.48 -12.59
N ARG A 17 23.31 -4.93 -13.66
CA ARG A 17 23.01 -4.49 -15.05
C ARG A 17 21.86 -5.24 -15.72
N ARG A 18 21.60 -6.50 -15.36
CA ARG A 18 20.50 -7.31 -15.92
C ARG A 18 19.17 -7.15 -15.19
N CYS A 19 19.20 -6.71 -13.92
CA CYS A 19 18.02 -6.37 -13.12
C CYS A 19 17.42 -5.01 -13.50
N ILE A 20 18.17 -4.17 -14.22
CA ILE A 20 17.68 -2.92 -14.81
C ILE A 20 17.27 -3.21 -16.25
N LYS A 21 16.22 -4.02 -16.45
CA LYS A 21 15.38 -3.81 -17.63
C LYS A 21 14.45 -2.65 -17.26
N PRO A 22 14.33 -1.61 -18.09
CA PRO A 22 13.35 -0.55 -17.86
C PRO A 22 11.96 -1.12 -18.15
N SER A 23 11.39 -1.87 -17.21
CA SER A 23 9.96 -2.07 -17.15
C SER A 23 9.37 -0.76 -16.61
N ILE A 24 9.23 0.20 -17.51
CA ILE A 24 8.43 1.40 -17.26
C ILE A 24 6.97 0.92 -17.27
N ARG A 25 6.52 0.40 -16.14
CA ARG A 25 5.10 0.38 -15.78
C ARG A 25 4.97 1.05 -14.42
N PRO A 26 4.15 2.10 -14.28
CA PRO A 26 4.01 2.82 -13.03
C PRO A 26 3.23 1.95 -12.05
N PHE A 27 3.92 1.22 -11.18
CA PHE A 27 3.31 0.70 -9.97
C PHE A 27 2.92 1.89 -9.09
N SER A 28 1.64 1.98 -8.75
CA SER A 28 1.04 3.02 -7.90
C SER A 28 1.47 2.88 -6.43
N SER A 29 2.76 3.09 -6.16
CA SER A 29 3.30 3.17 -4.82
C SER A 29 2.95 4.53 -4.20
N SER A 30 1.83 4.60 -3.47
CA SER A 30 1.46 5.75 -2.64
C SER A 30 2.24 5.76 -1.32
N TYR A 31 3.57 5.90 -1.38
CA TYR A 31 4.40 6.17 -0.20
C TYR A 31 4.82 7.64 -0.19
N VAL A 32 4.16 8.43 0.64
CA VAL A 32 4.54 9.82 0.92
C VAL A 32 5.69 9.80 1.93
N CYS A 33 6.87 10.25 1.49
CA CYS A 33 8.03 10.47 2.36
C CYS A 33 7.72 11.59 3.36
N HIS A 34 7.67 11.28 4.65
CA HIS A 34 7.72 12.30 5.70
C HIS A 34 9.18 12.47 6.14
N ALA A 35 9.85 13.51 5.62
CA ALA A 35 11.09 14.00 6.19
C ALA A 35 10.80 14.54 7.61
N LYS A 36 11.43 13.96 8.64
CA LYS A 36 11.36 14.48 10.01
C LYS A 36 12.16 15.79 10.07
N ALA A 37 11.45 16.92 10.15
CA ALA A 37 12.06 18.16 10.62
C ALA A 37 12.30 18.10 12.15
N PRO A 38 13.36 18.73 12.67
CA PRO A 38 13.66 18.74 14.11
C PRO A 38 12.50 19.38 14.91
N ARG A 39 12.16 18.76 16.04
CA ARG A 39 11.07 19.20 16.93
C ARG A 39 11.44 20.53 17.58
N ALA A 40 10.67 21.58 17.29
CA ALA A 40 10.67 22.82 18.06
C ALA A 40 10.15 22.56 19.50
N PRO A 41 10.61 23.31 20.51
CA PRO A 41 10.21 23.12 21.91
C PRO A 41 8.70 23.30 22.11
N SER A 42 8.14 22.39 22.89
CA SER A 42 6.72 22.23 23.19
C SER A 42 6.13 23.48 23.86
N THR A 43 5.31 24.24 23.14
CA THR A 43 4.30 25.11 23.76
C THR A 43 3.12 24.24 24.19
N LYS A 44 2.72 24.36 25.47
CA LYS A 44 1.60 23.63 26.09
C LYS A 44 0.37 23.70 25.19
N ARG A 45 -0.02 22.56 24.60
CA ARG A 45 -1.29 22.39 23.89
C ARG A 45 -2.43 22.60 24.88
N GLN A 46 -3.22 23.65 24.69
CA GLN A 46 -4.51 23.72 25.34
C GLN A 46 -5.41 22.57 24.84
N PRO A 47 -6.14 21.87 25.74
CA PRO A 47 -7.06 20.82 25.34
C PRO A 47 -8.21 21.42 24.51
N ARG A 48 -8.59 20.71 23.45
CA ARG A 48 -9.77 21.05 22.63
C ARG A 48 -11.03 21.02 23.50
N PRO A 49 -11.98 21.95 23.33
CA PRO A 49 -13.30 21.81 23.93
C PRO A 49 -13.98 20.58 23.32
N LEU A 50 -14.24 19.58 24.17
CA LEU A 50 -15.10 18.44 23.86
C LEU A 50 -16.54 18.87 24.16
N ASN A 51 -17.49 18.56 23.29
CA ASN A 51 -18.91 18.69 23.63
C ASN A 51 -19.23 17.73 24.80
N ALA A 52 -20.31 18.00 25.55
CA ALA A 52 -20.69 17.28 26.78
C ALA A 52 -20.80 15.74 26.66
N GLU A 53 -20.78 15.19 25.44
CA GLU A 53 -20.86 13.76 25.13
C GLU A 53 -19.54 13.15 24.57
N GLY A 54 -18.42 13.89 24.59
CA GLY A 54 -17.13 13.39 24.10
C GLY A 54 -17.03 13.14 22.58
N ARG A 55 -18.06 13.54 21.81
CA ARG A 55 -18.06 13.45 20.32
C ARG A 55 -17.43 14.70 19.71
N SER A 56 -16.66 14.52 18.63
CA SER A 56 -16.11 15.64 17.88
C SER A 56 -17.25 16.44 17.23
N ASP A 57 -17.33 17.73 17.54
CA ASP A 57 -18.32 18.64 16.97
C ASP A 57 -18.22 18.69 15.44
N ARG A 58 -19.25 18.21 14.72
CA ARG A 58 -19.32 18.27 13.24
C ARG A 58 -19.25 19.72 12.76
N GLN A 59 -19.77 20.67 13.53
CA GLN A 59 -19.72 22.10 13.22
C GLN A 59 -18.30 22.67 13.38
N SER A 60 -17.52 22.16 14.35
CA SER A 60 -16.09 22.44 14.48
C SER A 60 -15.29 21.86 13.31
N GLN A 61 -15.57 20.62 12.87
CA GLN A 61 -14.87 20.02 11.73
C GLN A 61 -15.11 20.78 10.42
N ARG A 62 -16.35 21.19 10.14
CA ARG A 62 -16.67 22.00 8.96
C ARG A 62 -15.94 23.34 8.96
N ARG A 63 -15.92 24.03 10.11
CA ARG A 63 -15.15 25.27 10.28
C ARG A 63 -13.67 25.07 9.99
N GLU A 64 -13.05 24.01 10.54
CA GLU A 64 -11.64 23.68 10.28
C GLU A 64 -11.36 23.43 8.78
N TRP A 65 -12.31 22.84 8.03
CA TRP A 65 -12.15 22.64 6.59
C TRP A 65 -12.23 23.96 5.82
N ILE A 66 -13.22 24.80 6.12
CA ILE A 66 -13.42 26.09 5.45
C ILE A 66 -12.19 26.98 5.68
N GLU A 67 -11.72 27.11 6.91
CA GLU A 67 -10.52 27.86 7.26
C GLU A 67 -9.29 27.33 6.50
N ALA A 68 -9.13 26.02 6.42
CA ALA A 68 -8.00 25.42 5.71
C ALA A 68 -8.04 25.64 4.20
N LEU A 69 -9.23 25.61 3.58
CA LEU A 69 -9.43 25.93 2.16
C LEU A 69 -9.09 27.39 1.86
N ILE A 70 -9.49 28.32 2.74
CA ILE A 70 -9.21 29.76 2.62
C ILE A 70 -7.72 30.03 2.82
N ALA A 71 -7.07 29.33 3.76
CA ALA A 71 -5.65 29.51 4.05
C ALA A 71 -4.72 28.89 2.99
N ASN A 72 -5.17 27.85 2.27
CA ASN A 72 -4.32 27.10 1.33
C ASN A 72 -4.85 27.03 -0.13
N PRO A 73 -5.37 28.11 -0.74
CA PRO A 73 -6.01 28.05 -2.04
C PRO A 73 -5.00 27.72 -3.15
N LYS A 74 -3.83 28.38 -3.15
CA LYS A 74 -2.79 28.17 -4.18
C LYS A 74 -2.23 26.76 -4.17
N ALA A 75 -1.94 26.23 -2.98
CA ALA A 75 -1.41 24.87 -2.84
C ALA A 75 -2.43 23.82 -3.29
N THR A 76 -3.70 24.00 -2.92
CA THR A 76 -4.78 23.09 -3.30
C THR A 76 -5.05 23.12 -4.81
N ILE A 77 -5.11 24.31 -5.42
CA ILE A 77 -5.24 24.45 -6.87
C ILE A 77 -4.06 23.80 -7.58
N ALA A 78 -2.81 24.07 -7.16
CA ALA A 78 -1.63 23.49 -7.78
C ALA A 78 -1.64 21.95 -7.76
N GLN A 79 -2.12 21.35 -6.67
CA GLN A 79 -2.29 19.89 -6.57
C GLN A 79 -3.32 19.36 -7.58
N PHE A 80 -4.47 20.03 -7.72
CA PHE A 80 -5.47 19.66 -8.72
C PHE A 80 -5.00 19.90 -10.15
N THR A 81 -4.27 20.98 -10.41
CA THR A 81 -3.64 21.26 -11.72
C THR A 81 -2.68 20.14 -12.09
N LEU A 82 -1.86 19.67 -11.15
CA LEU A 82 -0.95 18.54 -11.39
C LEU A 82 -1.72 17.25 -11.72
N ALA A 83 -2.77 16.93 -10.95
CA ALA A 83 -3.61 15.76 -11.19
C ALA A 83 -4.28 15.81 -12.56
N LYS A 84 -4.79 16.99 -12.96
CA LYS A 84 -5.38 17.20 -14.28
C LYS A 84 -4.36 17.07 -15.41
N LYS A 85 -3.18 17.68 -15.28
CA LYS A 85 -2.08 17.55 -16.25
C LYS A 85 -1.62 16.11 -16.43
N ALA A 86 -1.71 15.29 -15.38
CA ALA A 86 -1.43 13.86 -15.43
C ALA A 86 -2.56 13.02 -16.03
N GLY A 87 -3.69 13.63 -16.44
CA GLY A 87 -4.87 12.92 -16.95
C GLY A 87 -5.67 12.17 -15.88
N ALA A 88 -5.36 12.39 -14.60
CA ALA A 88 -5.97 11.69 -13.48
C ALA A 88 -7.28 12.34 -13.01
N LEU A 89 -7.55 13.58 -13.41
CA LEU A 89 -8.71 14.35 -12.98
C LEU A 89 -9.37 15.04 -14.17
N ASN A 90 -10.66 14.75 -14.38
CA ASN A 90 -11.44 15.23 -15.53
C ASN A 90 -12.21 16.53 -15.27
N ILE A 91 -12.06 17.14 -14.10
CA ILE A 91 -12.69 18.41 -13.71
C ILE A 91 -11.63 19.53 -13.69
N GLU A 92 -12.04 20.78 -13.95
CA GLU A 92 -11.15 21.93 -13.81
C GLU A 92 -10.68 22.10 -12.35
N PRO A 93 -9.41 22.52 -12.10
CA PRO A 93 -8.91 22.74 -10.75
C PRO A 93 -9.77 23.72 -9.94
N GLU A 94 -10.26 24.78 -10.58
CA GLU A 94 -11.12 25.80 -9.97
C GLU A 94 -12.48 25.21 -9.58
N ALA A 95 -13.09 24.43 -10.48
CA ALA A 95 -14.35 23.72 -10.23
C ALA A 95 -14.18 22.66 -9.12
N SER A 96 -13.00 22.05 -8.99
CA SER A 96 -12.68 21.15 -7.89
C SER A 96 -12.72 21.88 -6.55
N VAL A 97 -12.14 23.09 -6.46
CA VAL A 97 -12.17 23.91 -5.24
C VAL A 97 -13.60 24.35 -4.91
N GLU A 98 -14.42 24.69 -5.91
CA GLU A 98 -15.83 25.01 -5.71
C GLU A 98 -16.64 23.81 -5.20
N LEU A 99 -16.38 22.61 -5.72
CA LEU A 99 -16.95 21.37 -5.21
C LEU A 99 -16.57 21.16 -3.74
N LEU A 100 -15.32 21.42 -3.35
CA LEU A 100 -14.88 21.33 -1.95
C LEU A 100 -15.64 22.31 -1.04
N ARG A 101 -15.84 23.55 -1.48
CA ARG A 101 -16.64 24.53 -0.73
C ARG A 101 -18.07 24.04 -0.55
N SER A 102 -18.67 23.51 -1.60
CA SER A 102 -20.02 22.95 -1.57
C SER A 102 -20.10 21.75 -0.63
N TYR A 103 -19.10 20.87 -0.66
CA TYR A 103 -18.99 19.73 0.24
C TYR A 103 -18.91 20.15 1.72
N CYS A 104 -18.16 21.22 2.05
CA CYS A 104 -18.11 21.74 3.42
C CYS A 104 -19.48 22.17 3.96
N ASN A 105 -20.37 22.61 3.07
CA ASN A 105 -21.71 23.08 3.41
C ASN A 105 -22.78 21.97 3.32
N ALA A 106 -22.44 20.79 2.80
CA ALA A 106 -23.38 19.69 2.63
C ALA A 106 -23.88 19.15 3.98
N VAL A 107 -25.19 18.93 4.08
CA VAL A 107 -25.83 18.33 5.26
C VAL A 107 -25.85 16.82 5.11
N ALA A 108 -25.21 16.12 6.07
CA ALA A 108 -25.09 14.67 6.06
C ALA A 108 -26.39 14.02 6.57
N GLU A 109 -27.29 13.73 5.65
CA GLU A 109 -28.55 12.99 5.82
C GLU A 109 -28.50 11.70 5.00
N PRO A 110 -29.23 10.63 5.36
CA PRO A 110 -29.21 9.39 4.56
C PRO A 110 -29.41 9.64 3.06
N GLY A 111 -28.44 9.23 2.23
CA GLY A 111 -28.47 9.39 0.78
C GLY A 111 -28.00 10.74 0.24
N TRP A 112 -27.50 11.64 1.10
CA TRP A 112 -26.99 12.95 0.68
C TRP A 112 -25.84 12.86 -0.33
N GLU A 113 -25.03 11.79 -0.27
CA GLU A 113 -23.89 11.59 -1.19
C GLU A 113 -24.39 11.47 -2.65
N VAL A 114 -25.51 10.77 -2.85
CA VAL A 114 -26.12 10.59 -4.18
C VAL A 114 -26.66 11.92 -4.70
N ARG A 115 -27.33 12.67 -3.83
CA ARG A 115 -27.83 14.02 -4.14
C ARG A 115 -26.69 14.97 -4.51
N PHE A 116 -25.63 14.98 -3.70
CA PHE A 116 -24.44 15.80 -3.91
C PHE A 116 -23.79 15.54 -5.27
N CYS A 117 -23.56 14.27 -5.62
CA CYS A 117 -23.04 13.89 -6.95
C CYS A 117 -23.95 14.38 -8.08
N ARG A 118 -25.27 14.24 -7.94
CA ARG A 118 -26.24 14.67 -8.95
C ARG A 118 -26.26 16.18 -9.14
N GLU A 119 -26.30 16.95 -8.05
CA GLU A 119 -26.34 18.42 -8.07
C GLU A 119 -25.10 19.00 -8.73
N HIS A 120 -23.93 18.43 -8.43
CA HIS A 120 -22.66 18.90 -8.97
C HIS A 120 -22.25 18.23 -10.28
N LYS A 121 -23.04 17.29 -10.80
CA LYS A 121 -22.74 16.49 -12.02
C LYS A 121 -21.38 15.80 -11.93
N VAL A 122 -21.06 15.25 -10.77
CA VAL A 122 -19.80 14.57 -10.48
C VAL A 122 -20.07 13.09 -10.24
N ASP A 123 -19.30 12.23 -10.89
CA ASP A 123 -19.38 10.79 -10.66
C ASP A 123 -18.56 10.36 -9.41
N PRO A 124 -18.83 9.16 -8.84
CA PRO A 124 -18.11 8.66 -7.66
C PRO A 124 -16.59 8.52 -7.86
N SER A 125 -16.12 8.23 -9.08
CA SER A 125 -14.69 8.10 -9.38
C SER A 125 -13.99 9.46 -9.35
N THR A 126 -14.65 10.53 -9.79
CA THR A 126 -14.12 11.89 -9.64
C THR A 126 -14.00 12.28 -8.16
N LEU A 127 -14.96 11.91 -7.31
CA LEU A 127 -14.82 12.09 -5.84
C LEU A 127 -13.65 11.29 -5.26
N SER A 128 -13.44 10.06 -5.73
CA SER A 128 -12.30 9.21 -5.37
C SER A 128 -10.95 9.87 -5.71
N MET A 129 -10.84 10.43 -6.92
CA MET A 129 -9.62 11.13 -7.34
C MET A 129 -9.38 12.42 -6.56
N ILE A 130 -10.41 13.23 -6.30
CA ILE A 130 -10.30 14.43 -5.48
C ILE A 130 -9.87 14.06 -4.05
N SER A 131 -10.46 13.00 -3.49
CA SER A 131 -10.07 12.45 -2.20
C SER A 131 -8.57 12.11 -2.15
N MET A 132 -8.07 11.38 -3.14
CA MET A 132 -6.66 10.99 -3.22
C MET A 132 -5.72 12.20 -3.28
N VAL A 133 -6.09 13.24 -4.00
CA VAL A 133 -5.31 14.49 -4.06
C VAL A 133 -5.29 15.17 -2.68
N LEU A 134 -6.45 15.32 -2.04
CA LEU A 134 -6.57 15.94 -0.73
C LEU A 134 -5.83 15.19 0.39
N GLN A 135 -5.80 13.85 0.34
CA GLN A 135 -5.07 13.04 1.31
C GLN A 135 -3.56 13.32 1.30
N LYS A 136 -3.01 13.85 0.19
CA LYS A 136 -1.61 14.28 0.07
C LYS A 136 -1.40 15.77 0.40
N ASN A 137 -2.44 16.50 0.80
CA ASN A 137 -2.34 17.91 1.12
C ASN A 137 -1.54 18.13 2.42
N PRO A 138 -0.69 19.18 2.51
CA PRO A 138 0.06 19.48 3.73
C PRO A 138 -0.83 19.88 4.91
N ALA A 139 -2.02 20.45 4.67
CA ALA A 139 -2.95 20.85 5.70
C ALA A 139 -3.73 19.64 6.24
N ARG A 140 -3.62 19.38 7.55
CA ARG A 140 -4.30 18.26 8.22
C ARG A 140 -5.84 18.28 8.05
N PRO A 141 -6.54 19.42 8.15
CA PRO A 141 -7.99 19.44 7.94
C PRO A 141 -8.39 18.99 6.53
N LEU A 142 -7.63 19.40 5.50
CA LEU A 142 -7.87 19.00 4.11
C LEU A 142 -7.60 17.51 3.89
N ARG A 143 -6.57 16.93 4.53
CA ARG A 143 -6.37 15.47 4.51
C ARG A 143 -7.57 14.72 5.08
N LYS A 144 -8.09 15.17 6.22
CA LYS A 144 -9.29 14.57 6.85
C LYS A 144 -10.53 14.72 5.97
N MET A 145 -10.68 15.85 5.29
CA MET A 145 -11.74 16.04 4.31
C MET A 145 -11.62 15.01 3.18
N GLY A 146 -10.42 14.81 2.64
CA GLY A 146 -10.14 13.77 1.64
C GLY A 146 -10.47 12.36 2.14
N GLU A 147 -10.15 12.02 3.39
CA GLU A 147 -10.53 10.73 4.00
C GLU A 147 -12.05 10.54 4.06
N ASN A 148 -12.80 11.58 4.43
CA ASN A 148 -14.26 11.53 4.46
C ASN A 148 -14.86 11.42 3.06
N MET A 149 -14.29 12.13 2.08
CA MET A 149 -14.70 12.01 0.67
C MET A 149 -14.45 10.61 0.12
N ALA A 150 -13.37 9.93 0.54
CA ALA A 150 -13.12 8.53 0.16
C ALA A 150 -14.24 7.62 0.65
N VAL A 151 -14.70 7.81 1.89
CA VAL A 151 -15.83 7.04 2.44
C VAL A 151 -17.11 7.32 1.65
N CYS A 152 -17.37 8.57 1.25
CA CYS A 152 -18.53 8.92 0.43
C CYS A 152 -18.47 8.21 -0.94
N ALA A 153 -17.33 8.28 -1.63
CA ALA A 153 -17.13 7.58 -2.90
C ALA A 153 -17.29 6.05 -2.75
N ALA A 154 -16.79 5.48 -1.65
CA ALA A 154 -16.96 4.05 -1.34
C ALA A 154 -18.43 3.68 -1.08
N VAL A 155 -19.17 4.50 -0.34
CA VAL A 155 -20.62 4.35 -0.12
C VAL A 155 -21.37 4.42 -1.44
N LEU A 156 -20.95 5.27 -2.37
CA LEU A 156 -21.51 5.38 -3.72
C LEU A 156 -21.15 4.21 -4.64
N GLY A 157 -20.12 3.43 -4.31
CA GLY A 157 -19.76 2.19 -5.01
C GLY A 157 -18.50 2.28 -5.87
N ASP A 158 -17.70 3.32 -5.72
CA ASP A 158 -16.40 3.38 -6.37
C ASP A 158 -15.47 2.30 -5.79
N LEU A 159 -15.07 1.33 -6.61
CA LEU A 159 -14.27 0.17 -6.16
C LEU A 159 -12.92 0.61 -5.59
N ASN A 160 -12.22 1.54 -6.24
CA ASN A 160 -10.94 2.07 -5.77
C ASN A 160 -11.05 2.64 -4.35
N SER A 161 -12.10 3.43 -4.09
CA SER A 161 -12.40 3.97 -2.76
C SER A 161 -12.78 2.89 -1.77
N ILE A 162 -13.58 1.90 -2.16
CA ILE A 162 -13.95 0.77 -1.32
C ILE A 162 -12.68 0.03 -0.85
N VAL A 163 -11.81 -0.34 -1.78
CA VAL A 163 -10.55 -1.04 -1.49
C VAL A 163 -9.65 -0.17 -0.61
N ALA A 164 -9.47 1.12 -0.93
CA ALA A 164 -8.63 2.02 -0.16
C ALA A 164 -9.11 2.21 1.28
N VAL A 165 -10.41 2.46 1.47
CA VAL A 165 -11.02 2.66 2.78
C VAL A 165 -10.97 1.38 3.62
N LEU A 166 -11.31 0.23 3.04
CA LEU A 166 -11.29 -1.05 3.74
C LEU A 166 -9.88 -1.52 4.04
N HIS A 167 -8.90 -1.29 3.15
CA HIS A 167 -7.50 -1.58 3.42
C HIS A 167 -6.96 -0.71 4.56
N LYS A 168 -7.30 0.58 4.59
CA LYS A 168 -6.94 1.44 5.74
C LYS A 168 -7.59 0.95 7.04
N ALA A 169 -8.87 0.60 7.00
CA ALA A 169 -9.58 0.08 8.17
C ALA A 169 -8.98 -1.25 8.65
N LEU A 170 -8.59 -2.14 7.74
CA LEU A 170 -7.92 -3.40 8.05
C LEU A 170 -6.59 -3.17 8.79
N ARG A 171 -5.75 -2.24 8.30
CA ARG A 171 -4.46 -1.89 8.92
C ARG A 171 -4.61 -1.27 10.31
N ASN A 172 -5.70 -0.55 10.55
CA ASN A 172 -5.95 0.14 11.81
C ASN A 172 -6.84 -0.66 12.78
N ASP A 173 -7.21 -1.89 12.42
CA ASP A 173 -8.16 -2.73 13.16
C ASP A 173 -9.54 -2.08 13.42
N GLN A 174 -10.06 -1.38 12.41
CA GLN A 174 -11.30 -0.59 12.46
C GLN A 174 -12.41 -1.14 11.55
N LEU A 175 -12.33 -2.41 11.15
CA LEU A 175 -13.31 -3.02 10.24
C LEU A 175 -14.76 -3.00 10.76
N HIS A 176 -14.95 -2.93 12.07
CA HIS A 176 -16.28 -2.90 12.70
C HIS A 176 -16.92 -1.50 12.73
N HIS A 177 -16.27 -0.48 12.17
CA HIS A 177 -16.82 0.87 12.15
C HIS A 177 -18.14 0.91 11.34
N PRO A 178 -19.25 1.46 11.88
CA PRO A 178 -20.57 1.43 11.22
C PRO A 178 -20.60 2.03 9.81
N GLY A 179 -19.77 3.05 9.55
CA GLY A 179 -19.64 3.67 8.22
C GLY A 179 -19.05 2.75 7.14
N LEU A 180 -18.55 1.55 7.51
CA LEU A 180 -17.98 0.58 6.58
C LEU A 180 -18.96 -0.51 6.16
N LEU A 181 -20.17 -0.54 6.71
CA LEU A 181 -21.17 -1.56 6.39
C LEU A 181 -21.53 -1.57 4.89
N VAL A 182 -21.79 -0.40 4.31
CA VAL A 182 -22.10 -0.27 2.88
C VAL A 182 -20.89 -0.59 2.01
N PRO A 183 -19.69 0.00 2.22
CA PRO A 183 -18.48 -0.41 1.50
C PRO A 183 -18.19 -1.91 1.56
N MET A 184 -18.34 -2.55 2.72
CA MET A 184 -18.13 -4.00 2.89
C MET A 184 -19.12 -4.81 2.07
N THR A 185 -20.40 -4.42 2.08
CA THR A 185 -21.46 -5.11 1.31
C THR A 185 -21.19 -5.00 -0.18
N LYS A 186 -20.77 -3.82 -0.66
CA LYS A 186 -20.41 -3.60 -2.06
C LYS A 186 -19.14 -4.34 -2.46
N LEU A 187 -18.12 -4.39 -1.60
CA LEU A 187 -16.92 -5.20 -1.84
C LEU A 187 -17.30 -6.67 -2.05
N LYS A 188 -18.13 -7.23 -1.17
CA LYS A 188 -18.63 -8.61 -1.29
C LYS A 188 -19.39 -8.82 -2.60
N TYR A 189 -20.22 -7.85 -3.00
CA TYR A 189 -20.91 -7.90 -4.28
C TYR A 189 -19.91 -7.97 -5.45
N TYR A 190 -18.93 -7.07 -5.54
CA TYR A 190 -17.92 -7.08 -6.60
C TYR A 190 -17.09 -8.36 -6.61
N ALA A 191 -16.71 -8.86 -5.43
CA ALA A 191 -15.98 -10.12 -5.30
C ALA A 191 -16.79 -11.31 -5.83
N ASN A 192 -18.09 -11.36 -5.55
CA ASN A 192 -18.99 -12.39 -6.07
C ASN A 192 -19.21 -12.29 -7.59
N GLN A 193 -19.01 -11.11 -8.18
CA GLN A 193 -19.03 -10.90 -9.64
C GLN A 193 -17.70 -11.29 -10.31
N GLY A 194 -16.73 -11.83 -9.56
CA GLY A 194 -15.44 -12.26 -10.10
C GLY A 194 -14.42 -11.14 -10.30
N ASN A 195 -14.63 -9.95 -9.72
CA ASN A 195 -13.63 -8.88 -9.80
C ASN A 195 -12.39 -9.24 -8.96
N ALA A 196 -11.24 -9.43 -9.61
CA ALA A 196 -10.01 -9.91 -8.97
C ALA A 196 -9.54 -9.05 -7.79
N GLU A 197 -9.53 -7.72 -7.94
CA GLU A 197 -9.11 -6.79 -6.89
C GLU A 197 -10.04 -6.89 -5.66
N ALA A 198 -11.35 -6.92 -5.89
CA ALA A 198 -12.35 -7.07 -4.85
C ALA A 198 -12.21 -8.42 -4.12
N MET A 199 -11.95 -9.51 -4.86
CA MET A 199 -11.73 -10.83 -4.29
C MET A 199 -10.48 -10.88 -3.40
N VAL A 200 -9.36 -10.29 -3.84
CA VAL A 200 -8.13 -10.18 -3.02
C VAL A 200 -8.39 -9.41 -1.73
N MET A 201 -9.04 -8.25 -1.82
CA MET A 201 -9.33 -7.44 -0.64
C MET A 201 -10.33 -8.14 0.30
N TYR A 202 -11.35 -8.82 -0.24
CA TYR A 202 -12.30 -9.58 0.57
C TYR A 202 -11.65 -10.79 1.25
N GLY A 203 -10.79 -11.52 0.53
CA GLY A 203 -9.97 -12.61 1.08
C GLY A 203 -9.11 -12.16 2.26
N ARG A 204 -8.47 -10.98 2.17
CA ARG A 204 -7.71 -10.37 3.28
C ARG A 204 -8.57 -10.10 4.52
N ILE A 205 -9.80 -9.65 4.31
CA ILE A 205 -10.75 -9.40 5.41
C ILE A 205 -11.17 -10.72 6.05
N LEU A 206 -11.44 -11.76 5.25
CA LEU A 206 -11.78 -13.10 5.72
C LEU A 206 -10.64 -13.72 6.55
N ASP A 207 -9.38 -13.61 6.08
CA ASP A 207 -8.20 -14.06 6.82
C ASP A 207 -8.09 -13.34 8.18
N ARG A 208 -8.28 -12.02 8.22
CA ARG A 208 -8.30 -11.25 9.48
C ARG A 208 -9.43 -11.66 10.43
N GLN A 209 -10.56 -12.11 9.87
CA GLN A 209 -11.70 -12.69 10.59
C GLN A 209 -11.50 -14.17 10.97
N LYS A 210 -10.31 -14.74 10.69
CA LYS A 210 -9.96 -16.14 10.91
C LYS A 210 -10.76 -17.15 10.09
N LYS A 211 -11.37 -16.70 8.99
CA LYS A 211 -12.11 -17.54 8.03
C LYS A 211 -11.17 -18.03 6.94
N TYR A 212 -10.18 -18.84 7.32
CA TYR A 212 -9.06 -19.19 6.45
C TYR A 212 -9.47 -19.98 5.21
N ALA A 213 -10.43 -20.90 5.33
CA ALA A 213 -10.94 -21.67 4.20
C ALA A 213 -11.63 -20.78 3.15
N GLU A 214 -12.53 -19.89 3.59
CA GLU A 214 -13.19 -18.92 2.70
C GLU A 214 -12.15 -17.98 2.06
N ALA A 215 -11.15 -17.52 2.83
CA ALA A 215 -10.08 -16.68 2.30
C ALA A 215 -9.24 -17.41 1.22
N ALA A 216 -8.88 -18.67 1.46
CA ALA A 216 -8.14 -19.48 0.51
C ALA A 216 -8.92 -19.69 -0.79
N GLU A 217 -10.23 -19.94 -0.70
CA GLU A 217 -11.11 -20.07 -1.87
C GLU A 217 -11.12 -18.77 -2.70
N MET A 218 -11.19 -17.60 -2.03
CA MET A 218 -11.14 -16.32 -2.74
C MET A 218 -9.81 -16.12 -3.48
N PHE A 219 -8.67 -16.42 -2.85
CA PHE A 219 -7.36 -16.27 -3.49
C PHE A 219 -7.14 -17.28 -4.62
N GLN A 220 -7.61 -18.51 -4.46
CA GLN A 220 -7.55 -19.53 -5.50
C GLN A 220 -8.32 -19.10 -6.75
N LYS A 221 -9.56 -18.61 -6.58
CA LYS A 221 -10.36 -18.12 -7.72
C LYS A 221 -9.67 -16.98 -8.47
N VAL A 222 -9.02 -16.07 -7.75
CA VAL A 222 -8.24 -15.00 -8.41
C VAL A 222 -7.11 -15.60 -9.23
N ALA A 223 -6.37 -16.58 -8.69
CA ALA A 223 -5.27 -17.24 -9.38
C ALA A 223 -5.66 -18.06 -10.62
N GLU A 224 -6.95 -18.38 -10.76
CA GLU A 224 -7.55 -19.08 -11.91
C GLU A 224 -8.15 -18.12 -12.95
N THR A 225 -8.23 -16.81 -12.65
CA THR A 225 -8.72 -15.79 -13.59
C THR A 225 -7.87 -15.75 -14.87
N PRO A 226 -8.48 -15.67 -16.07
CA PRO A 226 -7.74 -15.53 -17.32
C PRO A 226 -6.76 -14.35 -17.30
N ARG A 227 -5.58 -14.57 -17.86
CA ARG A 227 -4.56 -13.51 -17.97
C ARG A 227 -4.95 -12.52 -19.06
N ASP A 228 -5.05 -11.26 -18.70
CA ASP A 228 -5.20 -10.14 -19.65
C ASP A 228 -4.17 -9.01 -19.40
N GLY A 229 -3.18 -9.24 -18.54
CA GLY A 229 -2.13 -8.29 -18.20
C GLY A 229 -2.55 -7.15 -17.28
N TYR A 230 -3.86 -6.91 -17.08
CA TYR A 230 -4.38 -5.96 -16.10
C TYR A 230 -4.44 -6.60 -14.72
N VAL A 231 -4.88 -7.86 -14.62
CA VAL A 231 -5.05 -8.58 -13.34
C VAL A 231 -3.79 -9.33 -12.84
N ASP A 232 -2.68 -9.29 -13.58
CA ASP A 232 -1.48 -10.06 -13.24
C ASP A 232 -0.91 -9.70 -11.85
N ALA A 233 -1.02 -8.44 -11.45
CA ALA A 233 -0.58 -7.99 -10.13
C ALA A 233 -1.45 -8.57 -9.00
N GLU A 234 -2.77 -8.61 -9.22
CA GLU A 234 -3.78 -9.15 -8.32
C GLU A 234 -3.60 -10.66 -8.18
N ILE A 235 -3.33 -11.36 -9.28
CA ILE A 235 -3.01 -12.79 -9.28
C ILE A 235 -1.74 -13.05 -8.46
N GLY A 236 -0.65 -12.31 -8.73
CA GLY A 236 0.59 -12.44 -7.97
C GLY A 236 0.38 -12.22 -6.46
N ASN A 237 -0.39 -11.20 -6.09
CA ASN A 237 -0.73 -10.93 -4.69
C ASN A 237 -1.61 -12.03 -4.07
N ALA A 238 -2.60 -12.55 -4.80
CA ALA A 238 -3.45 -13.64 -4.34
C ALA A 238 -2.63 -14.90 -4.05
N LEU A 239 -1.68 -15.24 -4.93
CA LEU A 239 -0.79 -16.39 -4.77
C LEU A 239 0.12 -16.24 -3.54
N VAL A 240 0.63 -15.04 -3.25
CA VAL A 240 1.36 -14.79 -1.99
C VAL A 240 0.47 -15.03 -0.77
N GLN A 241 -0.75 -14.49 -0.78
CA GLN A 241 -1.67 -14.65 0.35
C GLN A 241 -2.09 -16.12 0.55
N GLN A 242 -2.31 -16.86 -0.54
CA GLN A 242 -2.57 -18.29 -0.50
C GLN A 242 -1.37 -19.04 0.07
N GLY A 243 -0.16 -18.70 -0.35
CA GLY A 243 1.07 -19.30 0.18
C GLY A 243 1.24 -19.05 1.67
N ASP A 244 0.93 -17.84 2.16
CA ASP A 244 0.96 -17.50 3.57
C ASP A 244 -0.06 -18.31 4.40
N LEU A 245 -1.26 -18.54 3.86
CA LEU A 245 -2.26 -19.43 4.49
C LEU A 245 -1.76 -20.88 4.55
N CYS A 246 -1.27 -21.44 3.43
CA CYS A 246 -0.73 -22.80 3.40
C CYS A 246 0.45 -22.96 4.36
N TYR A 247 1.34 -21.95 4.46
CA TYR A 247 2.48 -21.98 5.35
C TYR A 247 2.05 -22.04 6.82
N ARG A 248 1.04 -21.24 7.19
CA ARG A 248 0.47 -21.22 8.54
C ARG A 248 -0.22 -22.55 8.89
N ASP A 249 -0.83 -23.21 7.91
CA ASP A 249 -1.44 -24.54 8.08
C ASP A 249 -0.40 -25.68 8.06
N GLY A 250 0.90 -25.38 8.01
CA GLY A 250 1.99 -26.36 8.00
C GLY A 250 2.24 -27.01 6.64
N LYS A 251 1.51 -26.62 5.60
CA LYS A 251 1.61 -27.14 4.22
C LYS A 251 2.73 -26.44 3.46
N LYS A 252 3.97 -26.67 3.90
CA LYS A 252 5.17 -25.95 3.41
C LYS A 252 5.41 -26.10 1.91
N GLU A 253 5.21 -27.27 1.32
CA GLU A 253 5.41 -27.47 -0.12
C GLU A 253 4.35 -26.75 -0.96
N GLU A 254 3.08 -26.75 -0.53
CA GLU A 254 2.02 -25.98 -1.19
C GLU A 254 2.33 -24.48 -1.13
N ALA A 255 2.75 -23.99 0.04
CA ALA A 255 3.17 -22.60 0.21
C ALA A 255 4.32 -22.24 -0.73
N ARG A 256 5.36 -23.09 -0.79
CA ARG A 256 6.50 -22.91 -1.69
C ARG A 256 6.08 -22.85 -3.15
N MET A 257 5.15 -23.70 -3.59
CA MET A 257 4.63 -23.70 -4.96
C MET A 257 3.87 -22.40 -5.27
N SER A 258 3.03 -21.93 -4.35
CA SER A 258 2.32 -20.65 -4.50
C SER A 258 3.28 -19.46 -4.57
N PHE A 259 4.29 -19.39 -3.67
CA PHE A 259 5.31 -18.34 -3.71
C PHE A 259 6.14 -18.39 -4.98
N LYS A 260 6.51 -19.59 -5.44
CA LYS A 260 7.24 -19.79 -6.70
C LYS A 260 6.43 -19.29 -7.88
N LYS A 261 5.14 -19.61 -7.94
CA LYS A 261 4.24 -19.13 -9.00
C LYS A 261 4.15 -17.60 -8.98
N ALA A 262 3.92 -17.01 -7.81
CA ALA A 262 3.88 -15.56 -7.64
C ALA A 262 5.18 -14.88 -8.10
N ALA A 263 6.33 -15.41 -7.67
CA ALA A 263 7.64 -14.86 -7.96
C ALA A 263 8.03 -14.99 -9.44
N ILE A 264 7.92 -16.20 -10.01
CA ILE A 264 8.50 -16.49 -11.33
C ILE A 264 7.52 -16.15 -12.45
N GLU A 265 6.23 -16.47 -12.28
CA GLU A 265 5.25 -16.27 -13.36
C GLU A 265 4.64 -14.87 -13.37
N PHE A 266 4.58 -14.20 -12.22
CA PHE A 266 3.95 -12.88 -12.05
C PHE A 266 4.94 -11.80 -11.59
N ASP A 267 6.24 -12.12 -11.50
CA ASP A 267 7.31 -11.21 -11.07
C ASP A 267 6.99 -10.49 -9.74
N ASN A 268 6.26 -11.16 -8.84
CA ASN A 268 5.80 -10.54 -7.60
C ASN A 268 6.95 -10.39 -6.58
N PRO A 269 7.26 -9.17 -6.11
CA PRO A 269 8.37 -8.94 -5.19
C PRO A 269 8.25 -9.67 -3.84
N GLU A 270 7.05 -9.74 -3.26
CA GLU A 270 6.83 -10.43 -2.00
C GLU A 270 6.91 -11.95 -2.20
N GLY A 271 6.46 -12.45 -3.35
CA GLY A 271 6.71 -13.82 -3.79
C GLY A 271 8.19 -14.18 -3.82
N TYR A 272 9.05 -13.33 -4.41
CA TYR A 272 10.50 -13.56 -4.39
C TYR A 272 11.07 -13.62 -2.98
N TYR A 273 10.67 -12.69 -2.10
CA TYR A 273 11.12 -12.68 -0.71
C TYR A 273 10.70 -13.96 0.03
N LYS A 274 9.42 -14.32 -0.03
CA LYS A 274 8.84 -15.50 0.63
C LYS A 274 9.46 -16.80 0.12
N LEU A 275 9.73 -16.89 -1.18
CA LEU A 275 10.45 -18.03 -1.75
C LEU A 275 11.89 -18.09 -1.25
N ALA A 276 12.60 -16.97 -1.23
CA ALA A 276 14.02 -16.91 -0.84
C ALA A 276 14.26 -17.29 0.62
N ILE A 277 13.37 -16.90 1.55
CA ILE A 277 13.49 -17.30 2.96
C ILE A 277 13.24 -18.79 3.18
N MET A 278 12.58 -19.47 2.23
CA MET A 278 12.37 -20.92 2.25
C MET A 278 13.50 -21.70 1.55
N MET A 279 14.43 -21.01 0.90
CA MET A 279 15.57 -21.62 0.22
C MET A 279 16.77 -21.80 1.17
N PRO A 280 17.57 -22.86 0.99
CA PRO A 280 18.86 -23.02 1.67
C PRO A 280 19.78 -21.82 1.42
N ASP A 281 20.66 -21.52 2.37
CA ASP A 281 21.62 -20.40 2.24
C ASP A 281 22.61 -20.63 1.09
N GLU A 282 22.89 -21.88 0.75
CA GLU A 282 23.79 -22.28 -0.33
C GLU A 282 23.14 -22.22 -1.72
N ASP A 283 21.82 -21.98 -1.80
CA ASP A 283 21.12 -21.91 -3.08
C ASP A 283 21.57 -20.67 -3.87
N PRO A 284 22.13 -20.83 -5.08
CA PRO A 284 22.67 -19.71 -5.86
C PRO A 284 21.60 -18.69 -6.26
N LEU A 285 20.32 -19.07 -6.25
CA LEU A 285 19.22 -18.15 -6.60
C LEU A 285 18.74 -17.32 -5.41
N LYS A 286 19.08 -17.67 -4.17
CA LYS A 286 18.59 -17.00 -2.96
C LYS A 286 18.96 -15.51 -2.96
N GLU A 287 20.24 -15.21 -3.19
CA GLU A 287 20.73 -13.83 -3.27
C GLU A 287 19.98 -13.04 -4.37
N THR A 288 19.82 -13.63 -5.55
CA THR A 288 19.13 -12.98 -6.68
C THR A 288 17.69 -12.64 -6.34
N TYR A 289 16.96 -13.54 -5.68
CA TYR A 289 15.57 -13.32 -5.31
C TYR A 289 15.43 -12.28 -4.19
N LEU A 290 16.31 -12.33 -3.18
CA LEU A 290 16.36 -11.29 -2.14
C LEU A 290 16.66 -9.91 -2.74
N LEU A 291 17.58 -9.81 -3.69
CA LEU A 291 17.90 -8.54 -4.36
C LEU A 291 16.72 -8.01 -5.19
N LYS A 292 15.99 -8.88 -5.91
CA LYS A 292 14.76 -8.46 -6.64
C LYS A 292 13.70 -7.90 -5.70
N ALA A 293 13.46 -8.57 -4.57
CA ALA A 293 12.53 -8.11 -3.56
C ALA A 293 12.99 -6.81 -2.89
N ALA A 294 14.27 -6.72 -2.51
CA ALA A 294 14.85 -5.55 -1.87
C ALA A 294 14.85 -4.32 -2.80
N ALA A 295 15.19 -4.50 -4.09
CA ALA A 295 15.09 -3.46 -5.11
C ALA A 295 13.65 -2.94 -5.29
N SER A 296 12.66 -3.81 -5.05
CA SER A 296 11.23 -3.48 -5.03
C SER A 296 10.75 -2.93 -3.68
N ARG A 297 11.67 -2.54 -2.79
CA ARG A 297 11.39 -1.93 -1.47
C ARG A 297 10.69 -2.86 -0.48
N ILE A 298 10.92 -4.17 -0.57
CA ILE A 298 10.59 -5.07 0.53
C ILE A 298 11.67 -4.92 1.60
N ARG A 299 11.32 -4.28 2.71
CA ARG A 299 12.24 -3.96 3.82
C ARG A 299 12.92 -5.20 4.37
N ASP A 300 12.15 -6.25 4.63
CA ASP A 300 12.67 -7.47 5.24
C ASP A 300 13.66 -8.16 4.30
N ALA A 301 13.43 -8.10 2.99
CA ALA A 301 14.39 -8.57 2.01
C ALA A 301 15.69 -7.76 2.05
N ALA A 302 15.63 -6.43 2.18
CA ALA A 302 16.82 -5.60 2.33
C ALA A 302 17.61 -5.90 3.62
N VAL A 303 16.92 -6.23 4.72
CA VAL A 303 17.54 -6.72 5.95
C VAL A 303 18.25 -8.07 5.72
N GLU A 304 17.59 -9.02 5.06
CA GLU A 304 18.17 -10.32 4.74
C GLU A 304 19.38 -10.23 3.79
N VAL A 305 19.34 -9.33 2.78
CA VAL A 305 20.50 -9.06 1.92
C VAL A 305 21.67 -8.51 2.73
N SER A 306 21.41 -7.57 3.65
CA SER A 306 22.44 -7.02 4.53
C SER A 306 23.06 -8.12 5.41
N ALA A 307 22.24 -8.99 6.00
CA ALA A 307 22.71 -10.12 6.79
C ALA A 307 23.55 -11.10 5.96
N LEU A 308 23.13 -11.41 4.74
CA LEU A 308 23.86 -12.27 3.80
C LEU A 308 25.25 -11.71 3.50
N TYR A 309 25.36 -10.42 3.17
CA TYR A 309 26.65 -9.78 2.91
C TYR A 309 27.52 -9.61 4.15
N ASN A 310 26.93 -9.41 5.34
CA ASN A 310 27.70 -9.41 6.59
C ASN A 310 28.36 -10.78 6.83
N ARG A 311 27.62 -11.88 6.65
CA ARG A 311 28.19 -13.23 6.75
C ARG A 311 29.31 -13.47 5.73
N ALA A 312 29.11 -13.03 4.48
CA ALA A 312 30.16 -13.11 3.46
C ALA A 312 31.41 -12.27 3.82
N ALA A 313 31.20 -11.08 4.41
CA ALA A 313 32.29 -10.22 4.87
C ALA A 313 33.09 -10.84 6.03
N GLU A 314 32.42 -11.56 6.93
CA GLU A 314 33.07 -12.27 8.04
C GLU A 314 33.91 -13.46 7.53
N LEU A 315 33.36 -14.25 6.60
CA LEU A 315 34.08 -15.37 5.97
C LEU A 315 35.32 -14.92 5.19
N HIS A 316 35.29 -13.72 4.62
CA HIS A 316 36.32 -13.18 3.73
C HIS A 316 37.02 -11.94 4.31
N ALA A 317 37.11 -11.83 5.64
CA ALA A 317 37.47 -10.59 6.35
C ALA A 317 38.79 -9.91 5.93
N SER A 318 39.78 -10.67 5.48
CA SER A 318 41.11 -10.17 5.05
C SER A 318 41.21 -9.86 3.56
N THR A 319 40.15 -10.11 2.79
CA THR A 319 40.15 -9.96 1.34
C THR A 319 39.46 -8.68 0.90
N GLU A 320 39.74 -8.25 -0.33
CA GLU A 320 39.01 -7.15 -0.96
C GLU A 320 37.52 -7.47 -1.13
N GLU A 321 37.19 -8.74 -1.39
CA GLU A 321 35.82 -9.23 -1.51
C GLU A 321 35.05 -9.05 -0.18
N GLY A 322 35.68 -9.37 0.96
CA GLY A 322 35.08 -9.15 2.27
C GLY A 322 34.90 -7.66 2.61
N ARG A 323 35.83 -6.79 2.19
CA ARG A 323 35.66 -5.33 2.32
C ARG A 323 34.48 -4.82 1.51
N GLN A 324 34.34 -5.29 0.26
CA GLN A 324 33.22 -4.92 -0.61
C GLN A 324 31.88 -5.43 -0.07
N ALA A 325 31.83 -6.66 0.41
CA ALA A 325 30.64 -7.23 1.04
C ALA A 325 30.19 -6.39 2.25
N ARG A 326 31.12 -5.95 3.11
CA ARG A 326 30.80 -5.09 4.25
C ARG A 326 30.18 -3.75 3.82
N LEU A 327 30.74 -3.11 2.78
CA LEU A 327 30.19 -1.86 2.25
C LEU A 327 28.77 -2.04 1.69
N LEU A 328 28.51 -3.15 1.00
CA LEU A 328 27.18 -3.47 0.49
C LEU A 328 26.19 -3.74 1.63
N ALA A 329 26.61 -4.47 2.67
CA ALA A 329 25.78 -4.73 3.84
C ALA A 329 25.32 -3.43 4.52
N ASP A 330 26.23 -2.47 4.71
CA ASP A 330 25.94 -1.15 5.28
C ASP A 330 24.94 -0.36 4.42
N GLN A 331 25.08 -0.42 3.09
CA GLN A 331 24.17 0.27 2.17
C GLN A 331 22.75 -0.30 2.25
N TRP A 332 22.62 -1.62 2.24
CA TRP A 332 21.31 -2.28 2.36
C TRP A 332 20.67 -2.04 3.72
N GLN A 333 21.46 -2.02 4.80
CA GLN A 333 20.97 -1.69 6.13
C GLN A 333 20.45 -0.25 6.21
N LYS A 334 21.16 0.72 5.62
CA LYS A 334 20.71 2.12 5.52
C LYS A 334 19.41 2.23 4.70
N LEU A 335 19.31 1.52 3.59
CA LEU A 335 18.09 1.47 2.78
C LEU A 335 16.91 0.89 3.57
N ALA A 336 17.13 -0.20 4.31
CA ALA A 336 16.11 -0.80 5.16
C ALA A 336 15.69 0.14 6.30
N ALA A 337 16.63 0.91 6.88
CA ALA A 337 16.35 1.88 7.95
C ALA A 337 15.57 3.10 7.45
N HIS A 338 15.75 3.50 6.19
CA HIS A 338 14.97 4.57 5.56
C HIS A 338 13.56 4.13 5.12
N GLN A 339 13.31 2.82 5.04
CA GLN A 339 11.97 2.29 4.81
C GLN A 339 11.20 2.27 6.13
N THR A 340 10.05 2.95 6.16
CA THR A 340 9.16 2.95 7.34
C THR A 340 8.71 1.52 7.64
N PRO A 341 8.70 1.08 8.92
CA PRO A 341 8.23 -0.26 9.29
C PRO A 341 6.80 -0.53 8.79
N LYS A 342 6.47 -1.79 8.46
CA LYS A 342 5.08 -2.18 8.26
C LYS A 342 4.37 -2.06 9.63
N PRO A 343 3.11 -1.64 9.72
CA PRO A 343 2.38 -1.54 10.99
C PRO A 343 2.31 -2.86 11.78
N ASN A 344 2.49 -4.00 11.10
CA ASN A 344 2.50 -5.33 11.73
C ASN A 344 3.80 -5.64 12.49
N ASP A 345 4.85 -4.82 12.38
CA ASP A 345 6.13 -5.02 13.08
C ASP A 345 6.11 -4.51 14.53
N ILE A 346 4.97 -3.98 15.01
CA ILE A 346 4.84 -3.38 16.36
C ILE A 346 4.27 -4.37 17.38
N VAL A 347 3.92 -5.59 16.98
CA VAL A 347 3.50 -6.65 17.92
C VAL A 347 4.42 -7.85 17.76
N ALA A 348 5.53 -7.80 18.51
CA ALA A 348 6.27 -8.97 18.96
C ALA A 348 5.89 -9.24 20.42
#